data_AF-A0A1Y2EUF8-F1
#
_entry.id   AF-A0A1Y2EUF8-F1
#
_cell.length_a   1.000
_cell.length_b   1.000
_cell.length_c   1.000
_cell.angle_alpha   90.00
_cell.angle_beta   90.00
_cell.angle_gamma   90.00
#
_symmetry.space_group_name_H-M   'P 1'
#
loop_
_entity.id
_entity.type
_entity.pdbx_description
1 polymer ?
#
loop_
_entity_poly.entity_id
_entity_poly.type
_entity_poly.pdbx_seq_one_letter_code
_entity_poly.pdbx_strand_id
1 'polypeptide(L)'
;MKSNTVWFKTSQSNEGDNNENWVVVFNRLKKIYSLISEFYTEELGQSIVEIETPNFNSIAKNKDSGEILKLAQLILVLAVQSEKNKEYIQKITSLNQSSQQWLMISIEEIMDKLSKVNDFSDGLIDDPSQHEVTIKLLKAERDELYEKKKELSNKLESVKRENIRINEQKKILEDRIRYFEEQMEVVDKLGKTDLILKSEISNLKNQLDLSEDKCQEMELLNEQKQKTIDSLERRIVEISKQAEEAGLLKEKMDEFDHMKSLLNNSEKIAARYKRKLEDNQHLLKEFKVNIIIIAYDNN
;
A
#
# COMPACT_ATOMS: atom_id res chain seq x y z
N MET A 1 49.59 -42.41 -28.15
CA MET A 1 49.92 -41.28 -29.04
C MET A 1 48.76 -40.98 -29.97
N LYS A 2 47.73 -40.30 -29.44
CA LYS A 2 46.69 -39.68 -30.25
C LYS A 2 46.71 -38.21 -29.87
N SER A 3 47.09 -37.34 -30.81
CA SER A 3 47.11 -35.90 -30.57
C SER A 3 45.78 -35.41 -30.01
N ASN A 4 45.82 -34.42 -29.11
CA ASN A 4 44.69 -33.70 -28.52
C ASN A 4 43.59 -33.28 -29.53
N THR A 5 43.94 -33.23 -30.81
CA THR A 5 43.05 -33.05 -31.97
C THR A 5 41.99 -34.16 -32.16
N VAL A 6 42.16 -35.35 -31.60
CA VAL A 6 41.21 -36.47 -31.80
C VAL A 6 39.99 -36.35 -30.90
N TRP A 7 40.14 -35.83 -29.68
CA TRP A 7 39.07 -35.68 -28.69
C TRP A 7 38.11 -34.52 -29.02
N PHE A 8 38.65 -33.40 -29.49
CA PHE A 8 37.90 -32.16 -29.72
C PHE A 8 37.66 -31.85 -31.21
N LYS A 9 37.42 -32.87 -32.05
CA LYS A 9 37.11 -32.64 -33.48
C LYS A 9 35.81 -31.86 -33.65
N THR A 10 35.97 -30.62 -34.13
CA THR A 10 35.00 -29.73 -34.79
C THR A 10 33.54 -29.89 -34.38
N SER A 11 33.16 -29.27 -33.26
CA SER A 11 31.78 -28.76 -33.15
C SER A 11 31.68 -27.57 -34.09
N GLN A 12 31.14 -27.76 -35.29
CA GLN A 12 30.90 -26.69 -36.26
C GLN A 12 30.14 -25.55 -35.59
N SER A 13 30.78 -24.39 -35.53
CA SER A 13 30.19 -23.11 -35.22
C SER A 13 29.25 -22.71 -36.35
N ASN A 14 27.96 -23.00 -36.19
CA ASN A 14 26.92 -22.30 -36.94
C ASN A 14 26.75 -20.92 -36.30
N GLU A 15 27.50 -19.95 -36.82
CA GLU A 15 27.22 -18.53 -36.61
C GLU A 15 25.89 -18.20 -37.29
N GLY A 16 24.91 -17.77 -36.50
CA GLY A 16 23.65 -17.23 -37.00
C GLY A 16 22.42 -17.86 -36.35
N ASP A 17 22.11 -17.44 -35.12
CA ASP A 17 20.74 -17.08 -34.76
C ASP A 17 20.70 -16.48 -33.35
N ASN A 18 20.25 -15.23 -33.26
CA ASN A 18 20.18 -14.40 -32.05
C ASN A 18 19.12 -14.87 -31.03
N ASN A 19 18.82 -16.16 -30.96
CA ASN A 19 17.96 -16.74 -29.94
C ASN A 19 18.36 -18.21 -29.65
N GLU A 20 19.61 -18.42 -29.24
CA GLU A 20 20.07 -19.74 -28.81
C GLU A 20 19.24 -20.23 -27.60
N ASN A 21 18.38 -21.20 -27.85
CA ASN A 21 17.60 -21.87 -26.80
C ASN A 21 18.56 -22.39 -25.71
N TRP A 22 18.42 -21.91 -24.48
CA TRP A 22 19.28 -22.27 -23.33
C TRP A 22 19.40 -23.79 -23.14
N VAL A 23 18.40 -24.57 -23.57
CA VAL A 23 18.43 -26.04 -23.56
C VAL A 23 19.54 -26.59 -24.47
N VAL A 24 19.75 -25.98 -25.62
CA VAL A 24 20.81 -26.36 -26.57
C VAL A 24 22.19 -26.04 -25.98
N VAL A 25 22.35 -24.85 -25.39
CA VAL A 25 23.59 -24.44 -24.72
C VAL A 25 23.91 -25.39 -23.56
N PHE A 26 22.93 -25.72 -22.73
CA PHE A 26 23.06 -26.68 -21.63
C PHE A 26 23.52 -28.06 -22.10
N ASN A 27 22.95 -28.58 -23.18
CA ASN A 27 23.34 -29.87 -23.75
C ASN A 27 24.76 -29.84 -24.33
N ARG A 28 25.18 -28.72 -24.96
CA ARG A 28 26.57 -28.55 -25.41
C ARG A 28 27.55 -28.53 -24.22
N LEU A 29 27.23 -27.81 -23.14
CA LEU A 29 28.05 -27.75 -21.94
C LEU A 29 28.22 -29.11 -21.26
N LYS A 30 27.13 -29.89 -21.16
CA LYS A 30 27.20 -31.27 -20.66
C LYS A 30 28.12 -32.15 -21.49
N LYS A 31 28.03 -32.04 -22.82
CA LYS A 31 28.88 -32.81 -23.73
C LYS A 31 30.37 -32.44 -23.57
N ILE A 32 30.67 -31.14 -23.47
CA ILE A 32 32.04 -30.66 -23.22
C ILE A 32 32.57 -31.18 -21.88
N TYR A 33 31.77 -31.08 -20.81
CA TYR A 33 32.17 -31.57 -19.49
C TYR A 33 32.37 -33.09 -19.47
N SER A 34 31.53 -33.86 -20.16
CA SER A 34 31.70 -35.31 -20.30
C SER A 34 33.05 -35.64 -20.95
N LEU A 35 33.43 -34.94 -22.02
CA LEU A 35 34.72 -35.13 -22.69
C LEU A 35 35.90 -34.74 -21.79
N ILE A 36 35.75 -33.67 -20.99
CA ILE A 36 36.77 -33.27 -20.00
C ILE A 36 36.92 -34.38 -18.94
N SER A 37 35.81 -34.87 -18.38
CA SER A 37 35.81 -35.93 -17.37
C SER A 37 36.44 -37.23 -17.86
N GLU A 38 36.14 -37.61 -19.09
CA GLU A 38 36.72 -38.79 -19.73
C GLU A 38 38.23 -38.61 -19.94
N PHE A 39 38.67 -37.43 -20.40
CA PHE A 39 40.08 -37.11 -20.57
C PHE A 39 40.87 -37.17 -19.24
N TYR A 40 40.35 -36.62 -18.14
CA TYR A 40 41.03 -36.72 -16.84
C TYR A 40 41.14 -38.17 -16.34
N THR A 41 40.12 -38.98 -16.59
CA THR A 41 40.10 -40.37 -16.14
C THR A 41 41.03 -41.23 -17.00
N GLU A 42 40.99 -41.08 -18.33
CA GLU A 42 41.72 -41.94 -19.27
C GLU A 42 43.18 -41.52 -19.47
N GLU A 43 43.48 -40.21 -19.52
CA GLU A 43 44.83 -39.72 -19.83
C GLU A 43 45.61 -39.30 -18.57
N LEU A 44 44.92 -38.80 -17.53
CA LEU A 44 45.55 -38.34 -16.28
C LEU A 44 45.41 -39.33 -15.13
N GLY A 45 44.56 -40.36 -15.25
CA GLY A 45 44.29 -41.34 -14.20
C GLY A 45 43.67 -40.72 -12.94
N GLN A 46 43.09 -39.53 -13.05
CA GLN A 46 42.58 -38.73 -11.93
C GLN A 46 41.06 -38.60 -12.00
N SER A 47 40.41 -38.72 -10.86
CA SER A 47 38.96 -38.55 -10.75
C SER A 47 38.61 -37.09 -10.49
N ILE A 48 37.90 -36.44 -11.42
CA ILE A 48 37.35 -35.08 -11.23
C ILE A 48 36.14 -35.08 -10.26
N VAL A 49 35.70 -36.25 -9.77
CA VAL A 49 34.43 -36.38 -9.04
C VAL A 49 34.35 -35.52 -7.78
N GLU A 50 35.49 -35.12 -7.21
CA GLU A 50 35.55 -34.27 -6.01
C GLU A 50 35.84 -32.77 -6.30
N ILE A 51 36.07 -32.38 -7.55
CA ILE A 51 36.18 -30.96 -7.93
C ILE A 51 34.76 -30.41 -8.13
N GLU A 52 34.45 -29.25 -7.56
CA GLU A 52 33.14 -28.59 -7.70
C GLU A 52 32.68 -28.54 -9.17
N THR A 53 31.66 -29.33 -9.50
CA THR A 53 31.10 -29.38 -10.85
C THR A 53 30.40 -28.06 -11.19
N PRO A 54 30.74 -27.38 -12.31
CA PRO A 54 30.08 -26.14 -12.70
C PRO A 54 28.58 -26.32 -12.94
N ASN A 55 27.76 -25.37 -12.50
CA ASN A 55 26.32 -25.39 -12.67
C ASN A 55 25.95 -24.97 -14.11
N PHE A 56 25.84 -25.95 -15.00
CA PHE A 56 25.50 -25.73 -16.41
C PHE A 56 24.14 -25.06 -16.63
N ASN A 57 23.20 -25.19 -15.69
CA ASN A 57 21.88 -24.55 -15.80
C ASN A 57 22.00 -23.04 -15.57
N SER A 58 22.79 -22.63 -14.58
CA SER A 58 23.11 -21.21 -14.34
C SER A 58 23.88 -20.58 -15.50
N ILE A 59 24.83 -21.31 -16.09
CA ILE A 59 25.55 -20.85 -17.29
C ILE A 59 24.59 -20.67 -18.47
N ALA A 60 23.74 -21.68 -18.75
CA ALA A 60 22.89 -21.68 -19.93
C ALA A 60 21.73 -20.68 -19.87
N LYS A 61 21.14 -20.47 -18.68
CA LYS A 61 19.99 -19.55 -18.51
C LYS A 61 20.41 -18.13 -18.16
N ASN A 62 21.38 -17.97 -17.26
CA ASN A 62 21.69 -16.69 -16.64
C ASN A 62 23.04 -16.13 -17.08
N LYS A 63 23.81 -16.85 -17.92
CA LYS A 63 25.17 -16.49 -18.32
C LYS A 63 26.05 -16.13 -17.12
N ASP A 64 25.90 -16.89 -16.05
CA ASP A 64 26.58 -16.64 -14.78
C ASP A 64 28.09 -16.69 -14.96
N SER A 65 28.75 -15.55 -14.70
CA SER A 65 30.19 -15.38 -14.90
C SER A 65 31.00 -16.23 -13.93
N GLY A 66 30.49 -16.50 -12.73
CA GLY A 66 31.20 -17.33 -11.74
C GLY A 66 31.31 -18.80 -12.20
N GLU A 67 30.19 -19.35 -12.67
CA GLU A 67 30.13 -20.74 -13.14
C GLU A 67 30.85 -20.95 -14.48
N ILE A 68 30.84 -19.92 -15.35
CA ILE A 68 31.68 -19.91 -16.57
C ILE A 68 33.16 -19.94 -16.19
N LEU A 69 33.57 -19.18 -15.17
CA LEU A 69 34.95 -19.11 -14.72
C LEU A 69 35.41 -20.45 -14.15
N LYS A 70 34.58 -21.15 -13.37
CA LYS A 70 34.88 -22.52 -12.88
C LYS A 70 35.14 -23.49 -14.03
N LEU A 71 34.29 -23.47 -15.07
CA LEU A 71 34.48 -24.31 -16.25
C LEU A 71 35.77 -23.95 -17.00
N ALA A 72 36.07 -22.66 -17.14
CA ALA A 72 37.28 -22.19 -17.79
C ALA A 72 38.55 -22.57 -17.03
N GLN A 73 38.53 -22.51 -15.70
CA GLN A 73 39.66 -22.93 -14.86
C GLN A 73 39.93 -24.43 -14.98
N LEU A 74 38.89 -25.28 -15.04
CA LEU A 74 39.06 -26.71 -15.26
C LEU A 74 39.71 -27.00 -16.62
N ILE A 75 39.29 -26.30 -17.67
CA ILE A 75 39.90 -26.39 -19.01
C ILE A 75 41.36 -25.89 -19.00
N LEU A 76 41.65 -24.83 -18.24
CA LEU A 76 42.99 -24.27 -18.11
C LEU A 76 43.95 -25.27 -17.45
N VAL A 77 43.54 -25.90 -16.35
CA VAL A 77 44.35 -26.92 -15.67
C VAL A 77 44.54 -28.13 -16.56
N LEU A 78 43.50 -28.58 -17.28
CA LEU A 78 43.61 -29.62 -18.28
C LEU A 78 44.61 -29.25 -19.38
N ALA A 79 44.59 -28.01 -19.88
CA ALA A 79 45.53 -27.56 -20.90
C ALA A 79 46.99 -27.59 -20.40
N VAL A 80 47.22 -27.21 -19.14
CA VAL A 80 48.54 -27.22 -18.50
C VAL A 80 49.01 -28.64 -18.15
N GLN A 81 48.10 -29.58 -17.93
CA GLN A 81 48.42 -30.98 -17.68
C GLN A 81 48.46 -31.84 -18.96
N SER A 82 48.04 -31.30 -20.11
CA SER A 82 48.03 -32.03 -21.38
C SER A 82 49.43 -32.28 -21.96
N GLU A 83 49.55 -33.19 -22.92
CA GLU A 83 50.81 -33.46 -23.66
C GLU A 83 51.42 -32.21 -24.33
N LYS A 84 50.59 -31.19 -24.63
CA LYS A 84 51.01 -29.92 -25.24
C LYS A 84 51.24 -28.81 -24.21
N ASN A 85 51.42 -29.15 -22.93
CA ASN A 85 51.59 -28.19 -21.85
C ASN A 85 52.63 -27.10 -22.14
N LYS A 86 53.76 -27.43 -22.78
CA LYS A 86 54.81 -26.46 -23.14
C LYS A 86 54.29 -25.30 -24.00
N GLU A 87 53.40 -25.60 -24.96
CA GLU A 87 52.79 -24.57 -25.83
C GLU A 87 51.85 -23.67 -25.03
N TYR A 88 51.07 -24.24 -24.12
CA TYR A 88 50.13 -23.49 -23.28
C TYR A 88 50.86 -22.66 -22.22
N ILE A 89 51.87 -23.22 -21.56
CA ILE A 89 52.72 -22.50 -20.60
C ILE A 89 53.43 -21.33 -21.28
N GLN A 90 53.97 -21.51 -22.49
CA GLN A 90 54.60 -20.44 -23.25
C GLN A 90 53.61 -19.31 -23.63
N LYS A 91 52.34 -19.64 -23.88
CA LYS A 91 51.28 -18.63 -24.07
C LYS A 91 50.90 -17.93 -22.78
N ILE A 92 50.93 -18.62 -21.64
CA ILE A 92 50.68 -17.99 -20.34
C ILE A 92 51.81 -17.01 -20.01
N THR A 93 53.07 -17.40 -20.22
CA THR A 93 54.24 -16.56 -19.93
C THR A 93 54.44 -15.39 -20.90
N SER A 94 53.74 -15.37 -22.04
CA SER A 94 53.75 -14.21 -22.95
C SER A 94 52.71 -13.14 -22.59
N LEU A 95 51.82 -13.40 -21.62
CA LEU A 95 50.84 -12.43 -21.12
C LEU A 95 51.48 -11.40 -20.17
N ASN A 96 50.72 -10.39 -19.75
CA ASN A 96 51.19 -9.43 -18.74
C ASN A 96 51.35 -10.08 -17.35
N GLN A 97 52.17 -9.46 -16.49
CA GLN A 97 52.51 -9.99 -15.16
C GLN A 97 51.28 -10.24 -14.27
N SER A 98 50.29 -9.34 -14.31
CA SER A 98 49.08 -9.44 -13.50
C SER A 98 48.23 -10.63 -13.91
N SER A 99 48.03 -10.86 -15.21
CA SER A 99 47.31 -12.01 -15.75
C SER A 99 48.04 -13.32 -15.46
N GLN A 100 49.37 -13.33 -15.54
CA GLN A 100 50.17 -14.50 -15.17
C GLN A 100 49.95 -14.90 -13.70
N GLN A 101 49.98 -13.93 -12.77
CA GLN A 101 49.77 -14.19 -11.35
C GLN A 101 48.38 -14.78 -11.07
N TRP A 102 47.32 -14.20 -11.66
CA TRP A 102 45.96 -14.71 -11.48
C TRP A 102 45.76 -16.12 -12.07
N LEU A 103 46.36 -16.41 -13.22
CA LEU A 103 46.32 -17.75 -13.82
C LEU A 103 47.09 -18.77 -12.97
N MET A 104 48.25 -18.39 -12.43
CA MET A 104 49.06 -19.25 -11.55
C MET A 104 48.30 -19.63 -10.28
N ILE A 105 47.71 -18.65 -9.59
CA ILE A 105 46.88 -18.88 -8.39
C ILE A 105 45.70 -19.81 -8.71
N SER A 106 45.03 -19.57 -9.85
CA SER A 106 43.89 -20.40 -10.27
C SER A 106 44.27 -21.85 -10.57
N ILE A 107 45.46 -22.07 -11.15
CA ILE A 107 45.97 -23.41 -11.44
C ILE A 107 46.34 -24.13 -10.15
N GLU A 108 47.06 -23.46 -9.25
CA GLU A 108 47.51 -23.99 -7.96
C GLU A 108 46.32 -24.41 -7.08
N GLU A 109 45.28 -23.58 -6.99
CA GLU A 109 44.09 -23.86 -6.19
C GLU A 109 43.40 -25.17 -6.61
N ILE A 110 43.36 -25.47 -7.91
CA ILE A 110 42.74 -26.69 -8.42
C ILE A 110 43.67 -27.89 -8.26
N MET A 111 44.99 -27.72 -8.45
CA MET A 111 45.95 -28.80 -8.24
C MET A 111 46.01 -29.25 -6.76
N ASP A 112 45.90 -28.32 -5.82
CA ASP A 112 45.84 -28.62 -4.38
C ASP A 112 44.58 -29.39 -3.98
N LYS A 113 43.45 -29.11 -4.64
CA LYS A 113 42.22 -29.87 -4.45
C LYS A 113 42.34 -31.29 -5.00
N LEU A 114 43.16 -31.48 -6.04
CA LEU A 114 43.36 -32.77 -6.71
C LEU A 114 44.40 -33.66 -6.00
N SER A 115 45.41 -33.08 -5.35
CA SER A 115 46.45 -33.81 -4.61
C SER A 115 45.94 -34.43 -3.31
N LYS A 116 45.08 -33.72 -2.57
CA LYS A 116 44.48 -34.19 -1.31
C LYS A 116 43.65 -35.47 -1.44
N VAL A 117 43.18 -35.79 -2.65
CA VAL A 117 42.39 -36.99 -2.94
C VAL A 117 43.27 -38.25 -2.95
N ASN A 118 44.58 -38.13 -3.22
CA ASN A 118 45.50 -39.27 -3.34
C ASN A 118 46.16 -39.71 -2.02
N ASP A 119 46.33 -38.79 -1.06
CA ASP A 119 47.09 -39.04 0.19
C ASP A 119 46.37 -39.96 1.20
N PHE A 120 45.07 -40.21 1.04
CA PHE A 120 44.32 -41.07 1.97
C PHE A 120 44.57 -42.58 1.78
N SER A 121 45.42 -42.98 0.83
CA SER A 121 45.60 -44.39 0.47
C SER A 121 46.84 -45.09 1.07
N ASP A 122 47.81 -44.38 1.67
CA ASP A 122 49.16 -44.95 1.89
C ASP A 122 49.77 -44.84 3.31
N GLY A 123 48.96 -44.87 4.38
CA GLY A 123 49.53 -44.71 5.74
C GLY A 123 48.82 -45.48 6.86
N LEU A 124 49.12 -46.78 7.02
CA LEU A 124 48.85 -47.51 8.27
C LEU A 124 50.13 -47.69 9.09
N ILE A 125 50.17 -47.05 10.27
CA ILE A 125 51.24 -47.12 11.26
C ILE A 125 50.89 -48.17 12.34
N ASP A 126 51.87 -49.02 12.63
CA ASP A 126 51.85 -50.22 13.49
C ASP A 126 52.21 -49.88 14.95
N ASP A 127 51.27 -49.31 15.72
CA ASP A 127 51.36 -49.22 17.20
C ASP A 127 50.03 -49.65 17.86
N PRO A 128 49.95 -50.83 18.52
CA PRO A 128 48.70 -51.40 19.01
C PRO A 128 48.00 -50.58 20.11
N SER A 129 48.74 -49.77 20.90
CA SER A 129 48.12 -48.94 21.94
C SER A 129 47.45 -47.68 21.38
N GLN A 130 48.00 -47.09 20.32
CA GLN A 130 47.34 -45.99 19.62
C GLN A 130 46.21 -46.50 18.73
N HIS A 131 46.35 -47.69 18.15
CA HIS A 131 45.33 -48.30 17.30
C HIS A 131 43.99 -48.49 18.05
N GLU A 132 44.02 -48.91 19.33
CA GLU A 132 42.79 -49.08 20.11
C GLU A 132 42.07 -47.74 20.39
N VAL A 133 42.82 -46.68 20.68
CA VAL A 133 42.29 -45.33 20.92
C VAL A 133 41.71 -44.75 19.63
N THR A 134 42.43 -44.89 18.51
CA THR A 134 41.99 -44.46 17.18
C THR A 134 40.73 -45.21 16.75
N ILE A 135 40.66 -46.52 16.97
CA ILE A 135 39.45 -47.31 16.68
C ILE A 135 38.25 -46.84 17.51
N LYS A 136 38.45 -46.47 18.78
CA LYS A 136 37.37 -45.95 19.64
C LYS A 136 36.88 -44.58 19.16
N LEU A 137 37.78 -43.67 18.81
CA LEU A 137 37.43 -42.37 18.24
C LEU A 137 36.70 -42.51 16.90
N LEU A 138 37.22 -43.34 15.99
CA LEU A 138 36.59 -43.60 14.68
C LEU A 138 35.21 -44.24 14.82
N LYS A 139 34.99 -45.10 15.83
CA LYS A 139 33.66 -45.65 16.12
C LYS A 139 32.69 -44.58 16.63
N ALA A 140 33.15 -43.70 17.52
CA ALA A 140 32.32 -42.59 18.02
C ALA A 140 31.96 -41.60 16.90
N GLU A 141 32.92 -41.24 16.05
CA GLU A 141 32.70 -40.39 14.89
C GLU A 141 31.77 -41.05 13.87
N ARG A 142 31.96 -42.35 13.60
CA ARG A 142 31.04 -43.13 12.77
C ARG A 142 29.62 -43.06 13.32
N ASP A 143 29.44 -43.26 14.62
CA ASP A 143 28.11 -43.26 15.25
C ASP A 143 27.45 -41.88 15.18
N GLU A 144 28.22 -40.81 15.40
CA GLU A 144 27.75 -39.44 15.23
C GLU A 144 27.35 -39.15 13.77
N LEU A 145 28.16 -39.56 12.80
CA LEU A 145 27.85 -39.43 11.37
C LEU A 145 26.62 -40.25 10.97
N TYR A 146 26.43 -41.44 11.54
CA TYR A 146 25.23 -42.26 11.31
C TYR A 146 23.98 -41.57 11.84
N GLU A 147 24.03 -40.98 13.04
CA GLU A 147 22.87 -40.31 13.61
C GLU A 147 22.55 -39.01 12.88
N LYS A 148 23.57 -38.25 12.44
CA LYS A 148 23.40 -37.09 11.57
C LYS A 148 22.82 -37.45 10.21
N LYS A 149 23.27 -38.55 9.60
CA LYS A 149 22.73 -39.07 8.34
C LYS A 149 21.25 -39.45 8.49
N LYS A 150 20.91 -40.11 9.59
CA LYS A 150 19.52 -40.49 9.92
C LYS A 150 18.65 -39.25 10.13
N GLU A 151 19.14 -38.24 10.87
CA GLU A 151 18.42 -36.97 11.06
C GLU A 151 18.19 -36.24 9.74
N LEU A 152 19.22 -36.14 8.89
CA LEU A 152 19.10 -35.54 7.56
C LEU A 152 18.13 -36.31 6.66
N SER A 153 18.13 -37.65 6.72
CA SER A 153 17.18 -38.48 5.99
C SER A 153 15.74 -38.19 6.43
N ASN A 154 15.50 -38.08 7.74
CA ASN A 154 14.18 -37.76 8.27
C ASN A 154 13.72 -36.35 7.87
N LYS A 155 14.63 -35.36 7.89
CA LYS A 155 14.34 -34.00 7.41
C LYS A 155 14.02 -34.00 5.92
N LEU A 156 14.78 -34.72 5.11
CA LEU A 156 14.54 -34.84 3.67
C LEU A 156 13.16 -35.46 3.38
N GLU A 157 12.78 -36.50 4.12
CA GLU A 157 11.47 -37.14 3.98
C GLU A 157 10.32 -36.21 4.43
N SER A 158 10.53 -35.45 5.50
CA SER A 158 9.57 -34.42 5.94
C SER A 158 9.37 -33.34 4.88
N VAL A 159 10.46 -32.81 4.31
CA VAL A 159 10.40 -31.78 3.27
C VAL A 159 9.74 -32.33 2.00
N LYS A 160 10.03 -33.58 1.62
CA LYS A 160 9.35 -34.23 0.48
C LYS A 160 7.85 -34.31 0.68
N ARG A 161 7.39 -34.72 1.87
CA ARG A 161 5.96 -34.78 2.21
C ARG A 161 5.29 -33.40 2.12
N GLU A 162 5.94 -32.38 2.67
CA GLU A 162 5.39 -31.02 2.61
C GLU A 162 5.37 -30.48 1.18
N ASN A 163 6.39 -30.79 0.37
CA ASN A 163 6.43 -30.39 -1.03
C ASN A 163 5.29 -31.03 -1.84
N ILE A 164 5.00 -32.33 -1.61
CA ILE A 164 3.86 -33.01 -2.21
C ILE A 164 2.55 -32.31 -1.81
N ARG A 165 2.37 -32.02 -0.51
CA ARG A 165 1.17 -31.35 0.01
C ARG A 165 0.97 -29.96 -0.60
N ILE A 166 2.03 -29.15 -0.67
CA ILE A 166 2.01 -27.82 -1.28
C ILE A 166 1.67 -27.93 -2.77
N ASN A 167 2.24 -28.90 -3.48
CA ASN A 167 1.98 -29.09 -4.90
C ASN A 167 0.52 -29.54 -5.17
N GLU A 168 -0.06 -30.35 -4.30
CA GLU A 168 -1.49 -30.71 -4.35
C GLU A 168 -2.38 -29.47 -4.11
N GLN A 169 -2.08 -28.66 -3.09
CA GLN A 169 -2.82 -27.41 -2.84
C GLN A 169 -2.71 -26.44 -4.00
N LYS A 170 -1.51 -26.29 -4.57
CA LYS A 170 -1.27 -25.47 -5.75
C LYS A 170 -2.13 -25.93 -6.92
N LYS A 171 -2.19 -27.24 -7.18
CA LYS A 171 -3.02 -27.80 -8.24
C LYS A 171 -4.50 -27.50 -8.03
N ILE A 172 -5.01 -27.65 -6.81
CA ILE A 172 -6.41 -27.31 -6.47
C ILE A 172 -6.70 -25.82 -6.74
N LEU A 173 -5.75 -24.93 -6.39
CA LEU A 173 -5.90 -23.50 -6.64
C LEU A 173 -5.84 -23.18 -8.15
N GLU A 174 -4.93 -23.81 -8.89
CA GLU A 174 -4.84 -23.67 -10.35
C GLU A 174 -6.13 -24.15 -11.05
N ASP A 175 -6.69 -25.28 -10.63
CA ASP A 175 -7.95 -25.80 -11.16
C ASP A 175 -9.13 -24.86 -10.84
N ARG A 176 -9.15 -24.27 -9.64
CA ARG A 176 -10.17 -23.29 -9.25
C ARG A 176 -10.07 -21.99 -10.02
N ILE A 177 -8.86 -21.49 -10.25
CA ILE A 177 -8.63 -20.30 -11.08
C ILE A 177 -9.14 -20.58 -12.49
N ARG A 178 -8.75 -21.71 -13.10
CA ARG A 178 -9.20 -22.09 -14.44
C ARG A 178 -10.72 -22.18 -14.53
N TYR A 179 -11.37 -22.77 -13.53
CA TYR A 179 -12.82 -22.82 -13.45
C TYR A 179 -13.44 -21.41 -13.46
N PHE A 180 -12.91 -20.47 -12.68
CA PHE A 180 -13.41 -19.09 -12.68
C PHE A 180 -13.13 -18.36 -13.99
N GLU A 181 -11.96 -18.57 -14.61
CA GLU A 181 -11.63 -18.01 -15.91
C GLU A 181 -12.59 -18.50 -16.99
N GLU A 182 -12.91 -19.80 -17.01
CA GLU A 182 -13.90 -20.39 -17.93
C GLU A 182 -15.31 -19.82 -17.68
N GLN A 183 -15.73 -19.65 -16.42
CA GLN A 183 -17.01 -19.02 -16.10
C GLN A 183 -17.05 -17.55 -16.53
N MET A 184 -15.98 -16.80 -16.27
CA MET A 184 -15.87 -15.41 -16.73
C MET A 184 -15.90 -15.32 -18.25
N GLU A 185 -15.18 -16.19 -18.95
CA GLU A 185 -15.16 -16.20 -20.42
C GLU A 185 -16.54 -16.53 -21.01
N VAL A 186 -17.29 -17.46 -20.40
CA VAL A 186 -18.69 -17.75 -20.79
C VAL A 186 -19.58 -16.53 -20.57
N VAL A 187 -19.43 -15.86 -19.44
CA VAL A 187 -20.20 -14.67 -19.08
C VAL A 187 -19.88 -13.48 -20.00
N ASP A 188 -18.60 -13.30 -20.35
CA ASP A 188 -18.10 -12.25 -21.24
C ASP A 188 -18.52 -12.51 -22.69
N LYS A 189 -18.45 -13.77 -23.16
CA LYS A 189 -19.00 -14.20 -24.46
C LYS A 189 -20.51 -14.02 -24.56
N LEU A 190 -21.23 -14.08 -23.44
CA LEU A 190 -22.67 -13.85 -23.42
C LEU A 190 -23.03 -12.35 -23.47
N GLY A 191 -22.05 -11.45 -23.33
CA GLY A 191 -22.24 -9.99 -23.28
C GLY A 191 -23.18 -9.51 -22.16
N LYS A 192 -23.65 -10.43 -21.30
CA LYS A 192 -24.71 -10.16 -20.33
C LYS A 192 -24.20 -9.29 -19.18
N THR A 193 -22.95 -9.45 -18.77
CA THR A 193 -22.34 -8.57 -17.76
C THR A 193 -22.20 -7.15 -18.26
N ASP A 194 -21.66 -6.94 -19.46
CA ASP A 194 -21.54 -5.60 -20.02
C ASP A 194 -22.92 -4.94 -20.23
N LEU A 195 -23.92 -5.71 -20.69
CA LEU A 195 -25.30 -5.21 -20.81
C LEU A 195 -25.94 -4.90 -19.46
N ILE A 196 -25.78 -5.77 -18.45
CA ILE A 196 -26.29 -5.54 -17.09
C ILE A 196 -25.61 -4.31 -16.47
N LEU A 197 -24.29 -4.22 -16.56
CA LEU A 197 -23.53 -3.07 -16.05
C LEU A 197 -23.93 -1.77 -16.76
N LYS A 198 -24.09 -1.78 -18.08
CA LYS A 198 -24.60 -0.62 -18.83
C LYS A 198 -26.02 -0.26 -18.42
N SER A 199 -26.88 -1.25 -18.19
CA SER A 199 -28.25 -1.01 -17.73
C SER A 199 -28.28 -0.42 -16.31
N GLU A 200 -27.40 -0.88 -15.42
CA GLU A 200 -27.27 -0.38 -14.05
C GLU A 200 -26.68 1.03 -14.04
N ILE A 201 -25.66 1.30 -14.86
CA ILE A 201 -25.12 2.65 -15.05
C ILE A 201 -26.20 3.60 -15.59
N SER A 202 -27.02 3.15 -16.53
CA SER A 202 -28.14 3.95 -17.07
C SER A 202 -29.20 4.22 -15.99
N ASN A 203 -29.56 3.21 -15.20
CA ASN A 203 -30.50 3.34 -14.10
C ASN A 203 -29.99 4.32 -13.02
N LEU A 204 -28.71 4.19 -12.62
CA LEU A 204 -28.08 5.09 -11.64
C LEU A 204 -28.00 6.53 -12.15
N LYS A 205 -27.69 6.74 -13.45
CA LYS A 205 -27.74 8.07 -14.06
C LYS A 205 -29.13 8.68 -14.01
N ASN A 206 -30.17 7.92 -14.40
CA ASN A 206 -31.55 8.40 -14.34
C ASN A 206 -31.98 8.72 -12.90
N GLN A 207 -31.56 7.93 -11.91
CA GLN A 207 -31.83 8.21 -10.50
C GLN A 207 -31.11 9.46 -10.00
N LEU A 208 -29.88 9.68 -10.47
CA LEU A 208 -29.10 10.89 -10.16
C LEU A 208 -29.80 12.12 -10.74
N ASP A 209 -30.15 12.09 -12.03
CA ASP A 209 -30.84 13.20 -12.71
C ASP A 209 -32.17 13.52 -12.00
N LEU A 210 -32.97 12.50 -11.67
CA LEU A 210 -34.22 12.69 -10.93
C LEU A 210 -34.00 13.26 -9.52
N SER A 211 -32.89 12.88 -8.86
CA SER A 211 -32.55 13.42 -7.55
C SER A 211 -32.05 14.85 -7.64
N GLU A 212 -31.34 15.21 -8.71
CA GLU A 212 -30.85 16.55 -8.98
C GLU A 212 -32.03 17.50 -9.28
N ASP A 213 -32.99 17.07 -10.10
CA ASP A 213 -34.24 17.80 -10.36
C ASP A 213 -35.00 18.09 -9.06
N LYS A 214 -35.14 17.09 -8.18
CA LYS A 214 -35.78 17.26 -6.87
C LYS A 214 -35.01 18.21 -5.96
N CYS A 215 -33.68 18.18 -6.00
CA CYS A 215 -32.86 19.10 -5.22
C CYS A 215 -33.10 20.54 -5.69
N GLN A 216 -33.09 20.77 -7.00
CA GLN A 216 -33.35 22.09 -7.59
C GLN A 216 -34.76 22.60 -7.26
N GLU A 217 -35.78 21.74 -7.33
CA GLU A 217 -37.15 22.10 -6.94
C GLU A 217 -37.24 22.51 -5.46
N MET A 218 -36.59 21.75 -4.58
CA MET A 218 -36.56 22.06 -3.15
C MET A 218 -35.77 23.33 -2.83
N GLU A 219 -34.67 23.59 -3.53
CA GLU A 219 -33.92 24.85 -3.43
C GLU A 219 -34.79 26.05 -3.83
N LEU A 220 -35.48 25.97 -4.96
CA LEU A 220 -36.39 27.02 -5.41
C LEU A 220 -37.53 27.27 -4.41
N LEU A 221 -38.12 26.20 -3.87
CA LEU A 221 -39.16 26.31 -2.84
C LEU A 221 -38.62 26.96 -1.56
N ASN A 222 -37.38 26.62 -1.18
CA ASN A 222 -36.74 27.20 -0.01
C ASN A 222 -36.46 28.70 -0.20
N GLU A 223 -36.00 29.11 -1.39
CA GLU A 223 -35.84 30.53 -1.73
C GLU A 223 -37.16 31.29 -1.68
N GLN A 224 -38.26 30.70 -2.19
CA GLN A 224 -39.59 31.31 -2.11
C GLN A 224 -40.04 31.46 -0.65
N LYS A 225 -39.86 30.41 0.17
CA LYS A 225 -40.18 30.47 1.61
C LYS A 225 -39.35 31.53 2.32
N GLN A 226 -38.05 31.64 2.02
CA GLN A 226 -37.20 32.68 2.60
C GLN A 226 -37.69 34.09 2.25
N LYS A 227 -38.06 34.33 0.99
CA LYS A 227 -38.66 35.62 0.58
C LYS A 227 -39.95 35.92 1.33
N THR A 228 -40.79 34.92 1.59
CA THR A 228 -42.01 35.12 2.39
C THR A 228 -41.69 35.44 3.85
N ILE A 229 -40.70 34.76 4.46
CA ILE A 229 -40.25 35.03 5.83
C ILE A 229 -39.75 36.47 5.92
N ASP A 230 -38.85 36.89 5.03
CA ASP A 230 -38.31 38.25 5.00
C ASP A 230 -39.42 39.30 4.88
N SER A 231 -40.47 39.02 4.09
CA SER A 231 -41.62 39.92 3.94
C SER A 231 -42.48 40.01 5.20
N LEU A 232 -42.67 38.88 5.90
CA LEU A 232 -43.42 38.83 7.16
C LEU A 232 -42.64 39.50 8.29
N GLU A 233 -41.32 39.30 8.35
CA GLU A 233 -40.45 39.98 9.31
C GLU A 233 -40.50 41.51 9.15
N ARG A 234 -40.43 42.01 7.91
CA ARG A 234 -40.61 43.46 7.63
C ARG A 234 -41.97 43.95 8.12
N ARG A 235 -43.03 43.18 7.90
CA ARG A 235 -44.39 43.53 8.35
C ARG A 235 -44.52 43.50 9.87
N ILE A 236 -43.86 42.56 10.55
CA ILE A 236 -43.80 42.50 12.02
C ILE A 236 -43.13 43.76 12.57
N VAL A 237 -42.01 44.18 11.98
CA VAL A 237 -41.31 45.41 12.38
C VAL A 237 -42.20 46.63 12.18
N GLU A 238 -42.89 46.73 11.05
CA GLU A 238 -43.81 47.84 10.78
C GLU A 238 -44.99 47.90 11.76
N ILE A 239 -45.63 46.76 12.04
CA ILE A 239 -46.73 46.67 13.02
C ILE A 239 -46.22 46.99 14.43
N SER A 240 -45.01 46.54 14.79
CA SER A 240 -44.41 46.84 16.09
C SER A 240 -44.20 48.34 16.26
N LYS A 241 -43.68 49.02 15.22
CA LYS A 241 -43.54 50.47 15.22
C LYS A 241 -44.90 51.18 15.37
N GLN A 242 -45.92 50.73 14.65
CA GLN A 242 -47.28 51.28 14.77
C GLN A 242 -47.86 51.07 16.18
N ALA A 243 -47.59 49.92 16.81
CA ALA A 243 -48.02 49.64 18.18
C ALA A 243 -47.33 50.56 19.20
N GLU A 244 -46.02 50.82 19.03
CA GLU A 244 -45.27 51.79 19.85
C GLU A 244 -45.84 53.21 19.69
N GLU A 245 -46.09 53.66 18.45
CA GLU A 245 -46.70 54.97 18.17
C GLU A 245 -48.10 55.09 18.78
N ALA A 246 -48.93 54.04 18.68
CA ALA A 246 -50.25 54.00 19.30
C ALA A 246 -50.17 54.04 20.84
N GLY A 247 -49.16 53.38 21.43
CA GLY A 247 -48.86 53.46 22.86
C GLY A 247 -48.56 54.88 23.32
N LEU A 248 -47.65 55.58 22.62
CA LEU A 248 -47.31 56.98 22.91
C LEU A 248 -48.51 57.93 22.75
N LEU A 249 -49.34 57.71 21.73
CA LEU A 249 -50.56 58.50 21.55
C LEU A 249 -51.57 58.26 22.68
N LYS A 250 -51.67 57.03 23.18
CA LYS A 250 -52.53 56.69 24.31
C LYS A 250 -52.04 57.36 25.60
N GLU A 251 -50.74 57.33 25.88
CA GLU A 251 -50.16 58.04 27.03
C GLU A 251 -50.48 59.53 27.00
N LYS A 252 -50.33 60.18 25.84
CA LYS A 252 -50.73 61.59 25.64
C LYS A 252 -52.23 61.82 25.84
N MET A 253 -53.08 60.89 25.41
CA MET A 253 -54.52 61.00 25.63
C MET A 253 -54.86 60.91 27.11
N ASP A 254 -54.25 59.97 27.84
CA ASP A 254 -54.43 59.83 29.28
C ASP A 254 -53.95 61.09 30.04
N GLU A 255 -52.86 61.73 29.59
CA GLU A 255 -52.40 63.03 30.09
C GLU A 255 -53.43 64.15 29.84
N PHE A 256 -54.00 64.23 28.62
CA PHE A 256 -55.05 65.20 28.31
C PHE A 256 -56.30 64.99 29.15
N ASP A 257 -56.72 63.74 29.38
CA ASP A 257 -57.86 63.42 30.24
C ASP A 257 -57.59 63.79 31.72
N HIS A 258 -56.36 63.60 32.21
CA HIS A 258 -55.95 64.08 33.53
C HIS A 258 -56.00 65.62 33.62
N MET A 259 -55.44 66.32 32.65
CA MET A 259 -55.49 67.79 32.59
C MET A 259 -56.93 68.32 32.50
N LYS A 260 -57.78 67.67 31.72
CA LYS A 260 -59.21 67.98 31.62
C LYS A 260 -59.94 67.80 32.96
N SER A 261 -59.60 66.76 33.71
CA SER A 261 -60.14 66.53 35.06
C SER A 261 -59.71 67.63 36.04
N LEU A 262 -58.44 68.03 36.02
CA LEU A 262 -57.92 69.15 36.81
C LEU A 262 -58.60 70.47 36.45
N LEU A 263 -58.77 70.75 35.16
CA LEU A 263 -59.46 71.94 34.68
C LEU A 263 -60.91 71.98 35.17
N ASN A 264 -61.66 70.88 35.00
CA ASN A 264 -63.03 70.77 35.49
C ASN A 264 -63.12 70.97 37.02
N ASN A 265 -62.14 70.46 37.78
CA ASN A 265 -62.09 70.73 39.22
C ASN A 265 -61.84 72.22 39.52
N SER A 266 -60.92 72.87 38.79
CA SER A 266 -60.66 74.30 38.91
C SER A 266 -61.88 75.15 38.52
N GLU A 267 -62.62 74.76 37.48
CA GLU A 267 -63.88 75.40 37.06
C GLU A 267 -64.96 75.27 38.13
N LYS A 268 -65.12 74.07 38.73
CA LYS A 268 -66.03 73.86 39.86
C LYS A 268 -65.67 74.76 41.03
N ILE A 269 -64.39 74.90 41.35
CA ILE A 269 -63.91 75.79 42.41
C ILE A 269 -64.22 77.25 42.06
N ALA A 270 -63.90 77.69 40.84
CA ALA A 270 -64.20 79.04 40.37
C ALA A 270 -65.70 79.34 40.39
N ALA A 271 -66.55 78.39 39.99
CA ALA A 271 -68.01 78.52 40.06
C ALA A 271 -68.50 78.66 41.51
N ARG A 272 -67.93 77.91 42.46
CA ARG A 272 -68.22 78.09 43.90
C ARG A 272 -67.82 79.48 44.39
N TYR A 273 -66.65 79.98 44.01
CA TYR A 273 -66.21 81.34 44.35
C TYR A 273 -67.09 82.42 43.72
N LYS A 274 -67.49 82.26 42.46
CA LYS A 274 -68.41 83.16 41.77
C LYS A 274 -69.77 83.21 42.48
N ARG A 275 -70.33 82.06 42.83
CA ARG A 275 -71.59 81.98 43.59
C ARG A 275 -71.48 82.69 44.94
N LYS A 276 -70.37 82.49 45.68
CA LYS A 276 -70.11 83.22 46.94
C LYS A 276 -70.03 84.74 46.73
N LEU A 277 -69.49 85.21 45.60
CA LEU A 277 -69.46 86.64 45.26
C LEU A 277 -70.86 87.16 44.93
N GLU A 278 -71.65 86.43 44.15
CA GLU A 278 -73.04 86.76 43.83
C GLU A 278 -73.92 86.81 45.09
N ASP A 279 -73.79 85.83 45.99
CA ASP A 279 -74.49 85.80 47.27
C ASP A 279 -74.09 87.00 48.15
N ASN A 280 -72.80 87.36 48.22
CA ASN A 280 -72.35 88.57 48.92
C ASN A 280 -72.91 89.85 48.30
N GLN A 281 -72.96 89.94 46.96
CA GLN A 281 -73.57 91.08 46.27
C GLN A 281 -75.08 91.16 46.55
N HIS A 282 -75.77 90.03 46.62
CA HIS A 282 -77.18 89.96 47.00
C HIS A 282 -77.38 90.44 48.44
N LEU A 283 -76.59 89.94 49.39
CA LEU A 283 -76.63 90.35 50.79
C LEU A 283 -76.39 91.86 50.93
N LEU A 284 -75.40 92.43 50.22
CA LEU A 284 -75.14 93.87 50.21
C LEU A 284 -76.33 94.67 49.66
N LYS A 285 -77.05 94.16 48.66
CA LYS A 285 -78.28 94.79 48.16
C LYS A 285 -79.41 94.71 49.19
N GLU A 286 -79.62 93.56 49.83
CA GLU A 286 -80.61 93.39 50.90
C GLU A 286 -80.31 94.30 52.09
N PHE A 287 -79.04 94.40 52.52
CA PHE A 287 -78.64 95.33 53.58
C PHE A 287 -78.92 96.79 53.19
N LYS A 288 -78.64 97.19 51.94
CA LYS A 288 -79.01 98.53 51.46
C LYS A 288 -80.52 98.76 51.53
N VAL A 289 -81.34 97.80 51.12
CA VAL A 289 -82.80 97.90 51.18
C VAL A 289 -83.29 97.96 52.62
N ASN A 290 -82.80 97.09 53.50
CA ASN A 290 -83.17 97.08 54.92
C ASN A 290 -82.74 98.37 55.65
N ILE A 291 -81.55 98.92 55.33
CA ILE A 291 -81.14 100.23 55.86
C ILE A 291 -82.11 101.33 55.39
N ILE A 292 -82.55 101.30 54.14
CA ILE A 292 -83.57 102.24 53.64
C ILE A 292 -84.89 102.07 54.41
N ILE A 293 -85.36 100.84 54.63
CA ILE A 293 -86.59 100.57 55.38
C ILE A 293 -86.48 101.02 56.84
N ILE A 294 -85.39 100.70 57.53
CA ILE A 294 -85.16 101.13 58.92
C ILE A 294 -85.05 102.66 59.04
N ALA A 295 -84.51 103.34 58.02
CA ALA A 295 -84.51 104.80 57.96
C ALA A 295 -85.91 105.40 57.74
N TYR A 296 -86.83 104.64 57.15
CA TYR A 296 -88.25 105.00 56.99
C TYR A 296 -89.09 104.71 58.24
N ASP A 297 -88.81 103.62 58.98
CA ASP A 297 -89.57 103.24 60.18
C ASP A 297 -89.16 104.01 61.46
N ASN A 298 -88.03 104.73 61.45
CA ASN A 298 -87.57 105.58 62.57
C ASN A 298 -87.89 107.08 62.39
N ASN A 299 -88.83 107.42 61.49
CA ASN A 299 -89.27 108.80 61.21
C ASN A 299 -90.80 108.89 61.30
#